data_AF-A0A7K1DNT4-F1
#
_entry.id   AF-A0A7K1DNT4-F1
#
_cell.length_a   1.000
_cell.length_b   1.000
_cell.length_c   1.000
_cell.angle_alpha   90.00
_cell.angle_beta   90.00
_cell.angle_gamma   90.00
#
_symmetry.space_group_name_H-M   'P 1'
#
loop_
_entity.id
_entity.type
_entity.pdbx_description
1 polymer ?
#
loop_
_entity_poly.entity_id
_entity_poly.type
_entity_poly.pdbx_seq_one_letter_code
_entity_poly.pdbx_strand_id
1 'polypeptide(L)'
;MPAITTNDLKNGITLELENGLFQVVEFQHVKPGKGGAFVRTKLRNVRTGNVFDKTFNAGIRVEQAMLDKKDMQFLYRDGDDYVFMDTKTYDQLNIAPVSLGSAIDYIVESMVAIIA
;
A
#
# COMPACT_ATOMS: atom_id res chain seq x y z
N MET A 1 -13.70 -5.23 6.84
CA MET A 1 -12.61 -4.23 7.04
C MET A 1 -13.15 -2.99 7.73
N PRO A 2 -12.33 -2.17 8.42
CA PRO A 2 -12.80 -0.92 9.02
C PRO A 2 -13.24 0.06 7.92
N ALA A 3 -14.51 0.45 7.94
CA ALA A 3 -15.06 1.45 7.01
C ALA A 3 -14.85 2.85 7.58
N ILE A 4 -13.92 3.60 7.00
CA ILE A 4 -13.58 4.97 7.38
C ILE A 4 -14.43 5.98 6.61
N THR A 5 -14.65 7.16 7.19
CA THR A 5 -15.38 8.23 6.51
C THR A 5 -14.41 9.15 5.78
N THR A 6 -14.94 9.98 4.88
CA THR A 6 -14.15 11.00 4.17
C THR A 6 -13.41 11.98 5.10
N ASN A 7 -13.87 12.12 6.35
CA ASN A 7 -13.21 12.95 7.37
C ASN A 7 -11.99 12.27 8.01
N ASP A 8 -11.93 10.94 7.97
CA ASP A 8 -10.84 10.15 8.53
C ASP A 8 -9.68 9.97 7.52
N LEU A 9 -9.87 10.44 6.28
CA LEU A 9 -8.85 10.38 5.23
C LEU A 9 -7.64 11.23 5.61
N LYS A 10 -6.48 10.57 5.61
CA LYS A 10 -5.16 11.17 5.86
C LYS A 10 -4.16 10.62 4.87
N ASN A 11 -3.08 11.38 4.66
CA ASN A 11 -1.95 10.91 3.86
C ASN A 11 -1.39 9.61 4.46
N GLY A 12 -1.08 8.65 3.59
CA GLY A 12 -0.52 7.36 3.95
C GLY A 12 -1.55 6.24 4.18
N ILE A 13 -2.84 6.55 4.35
CA ILE A 13 -3.89 5.54 4.48
C ILE A 13 -4.05 4.78 3.16
N THR A 14 -4.19 3.46 3.24
CA THR A 14 -4.53 2.60 2.10
C THR A 14 -6.04 2.34 2.09
N LEU A 15 -6.65 2.61 0.95
CA LEU A 15 -8.07 2.43 0.68
C LEU A 15 -8.26 1.23 -0.24
N GLU A 16 -9.30 0.46 0.04
CA GLU A 16 -9.81 -0.57 -0.86
C GLU A 16 -10.94 0.03 -1.69
N LEU A 17 -10.76 0.03 -3.02
CA LEU A 17 -11.74 0.47 -3.99
C LEU A 17 -11.99 -0.70 -4.96
N GLU A 18 -13.09 -0.66 -5.73
CA GLU A 18 -13.48 -1.75 -6.66
C GLU A 18 -12.35 -2.26 -7.56
N ASN A 19 -11.40 -1.40 -7.92
CA ASN A 19 -10.28 -1.72 -8.84
C ASN A 19 -8.92 -1.92 -8.14
N GLY A 20 -8.92 -2.16 -6.83
CA GLY A 20 -7.72 -2.55 -6.07
C GLY A 20 -7.39 -1.66 -4.87
N LEU A 21 -6.11 -1.74 -4.45
CA LEU A 21 -5.58 -1.05 -3.28
C LEU A 21 -4.91 0.26 -3.67
N PHE A 22 -5.30 1.34 -3.00
CA PHE A 22 -4.84 2.69 -3.31
C PHE A 22 -4.40 3.43 -2.05
N GLN A 23 -3.16 3.91 -2.03
CA GLN A 23 -2.66 4.74 -0.95
C GLN A 23 -2.95 6.22 -1.21
N VAL A 24 -3.46 6.94 -0.21
CA VAL A 24 -3.65 8.38 -0.25
C VAL A 24 -2.28 9.06 -0.16
N VAL A 25 -1.86 9.70 -1.25
CA VAL A 25 -0.64 10.51 -1.31
C VAL A 25 -0.91 11.89 -0.71
N GLU A 26 -2.04 12.47 -1.08
CA GLU A 26 -2.43 13.83 -0.71
C GLU A 26 -3.96 13.90 -0.60
N PHE A 27 -4.48 14.65 0.37
CA PHE A 27 -5.90 14.98 0.44
C PHE A 27 -6.09 16.49 0.66
N GLN A 28 -7.17 17.02 0.09
CA GLN A 28 -7.58 18.41 0.21
C GLN A 28 -9.07 18.46 0.53
N HIS A 29 -9.40 18.90 1.75
CA HIS A 29 -10.78 19.16 2.14
C HIS A 29 -11.18 20.56 1.66
N VAL A 30 -12.20 20.64 0.82
CA VAL A 30 -12.75 21.90 0.31
C VAL A 30 -14.16 22.11 0.85
N LYS A 31 -14.39 23.27 1.48
CA LYS A 31 -15.71 23.74 1.92
C LYS A 31 -16.06 25.01 1.15
N PRO A 32 -16.76 24.93 0.01
CA PRO A 32 -17.14 26.11 -0.74
C PRO A 32 -18.17 26.94 0.06
N GLY A 33 -18.10 28.27 -0.03
CA GLY A 33 -19.03 29.16 0.67
C GLY A 33 -20.51 28.97 0.26
N LYS A 34 -20.75 28.32 -0.89
CA LYS A 34 -22.07 27.89 -1.37
C LYS A 34 -21.93 26.53 -2.07
N GLY A 35 -22.22 25.44 -1.34
CA GLY A 35 -22.16 24.05 -1.85
C GLY A 35 -21.83 23.03 -0.76
N GLY A 36 -21.95 21.74 -1.08
CA GLY A 36 -21.55 20.65 -0.19
C GLY A 36 -20.02 20.56 -0.05
N ALA A 37 -19.54 20.11 1.12
CA ALA A 37 -18.13 19.83 1.33
C ALA A 37 -17.69 18.59 0.53
N PHE A 38 -16.47 18.62 -0.01
CA PHE A 38 -15.87 17.48 -0.71
C PHE A 38 -14.38 17.39 -0.41
N VAL A 39 -13.82 16.19 -0.60
CA VAL A 39 -12.40 15.92 -0.40
C VAL A 39 -11.82 15.48 -1.74
N ARG A 40 -10.84 16.24 -2.24
CA ARG A 40 -10.02 15.81 -3.38
C ARG A 40 -8.86 14.99 -2.85
N THR A 41 -8.61 13.83 -3.43
CA THR A 41 -7.51 12.96 -3.04
C THR A 41 -6.67 12.62 -4.25
N LYS A 42 -5.36 12.61 -4.05
CA LYS A 42 -4.40 12.01 -4.99
C LYS A 42 -4.09 10.62 -4.48
N LEU A 43 -4.45 9.62 -5.27
CA LEU A 43 -4.34 8.20 -4.92
C LEU A 43 -3.22 7.56 -5.74
N ARG A 44 -2.39 6.74 -5.09
CA ARG A 44 -1.38 5.89 -5.71
C ARG A 44 -1.80 4.44 -5.64
N ASN A 45 -1.87 3.76 -6.78
CA ASN A 45 -2.10 2.32 -6.82
C ASN A 45 -0.91 1.58 -6.19
N VAL A 46 -1.18 0.72 -5.21
CA VAL A 46 -0.14 -0.01 -4.48
C VAL A 46 0.56 -1.05 -5.37
N ARG A 47 -0.15 -1.63 -6.35
CA ARG A 47 0.39 -2.65 -7.26
C ARG A 47 1.15 -2.06 -8.43
N THR A 48 0.61 -1.02 -9.06
CA THR A 48 1.17 -0.47 -10.31
C THR A 48 1.98 0.81 -10.11
N GLY A 49 1.90 1.44 -8.94
CA GLY A 49 2.54 2.74 -8.67
C GLY A 49 1.86 3.93 -9.35
N ASN A 50 0.87 3.71 -10.21
CA ASN A 50 0.15 4.77 -10.94
C ASN A 50 -0.56 5.72 -9.99
N VAL A 51 -0.45 7.02 -10.26
CA VAL A 51 -1.07 8.08 -9.45
C VAL A 51 -2.21 8.74 -10.23
N PHE A 52 -3.37 8.90 -9.62
CA PHE A 52 -4.52 9.59 -10.20
C PHE A 52 -5.32 10.33 -9.13
N ASP A 53 -6.12 11.30 -9.57
CA ASP A 53 -6.95 12.09 -8.68
C ASP A 53 -8.38 11.52 -8.60
N LYS A 54 -8.91 11.42 -7.38
CA LYS A 54 -10.30 11.01 -7.11
C LYS A 54 -10.93 11.97 -6.10
N THR A 55 -12.14 12.41 -6.39
CA THR A 55 -12.91 13.28 -5.50
C THR A 55 -13.98 12.47 -4.78
N PHE A 56 -14.08 12.64 -3.47
CA PHE A 56 -15.10 12.04 -2.63
C PHE A 56 -16.01 13.13 -2.07
N ASN A 57 -17.32 12.92 -2.13
CA ASN A 57 -18.26 13.77 -1.40
C ASN A 57 -18.12 13.54 0.10
N ALA A 58 -18.36 14.57 0.91
CA ALA A 58 -18.30 14.42 2.36
C ALA A 58 -19.35 13.41 2.87
N GLY A 59 -18.93 12.53 3.78
CA GLY A 59 -19.80 11.53 4.41
C GLY A 59 -19.84 10.18 3.70
N ILE A 60 -19.16 10.02 2.57
CA ILE A 60 -18.97 8.70 1.94
C ILE A 60 -18.09 7.83 2.83
N ARG A 61 -18.52 6.58 3.02
CA ARG A 61 -17.73 5.54 3.67
C ARG A 61 -16.87 4.84 2.63
N VAL A 62 -15.60 4.63 2.96
CA VAL A 62 -14.63 3.92 2.13
C VAL A 62 -14.00 2.82 2.99
N GLU A 63 -13.72 1.67 2.40
CA GLU A 63 -13.03 0.59 3.10
C GLU A 63 -11.54 0.91 3.23
N GLN A 64 -11.02 0.76 4.44
CA GLN A 64 -9.60 0.87 4.70
C GLN A 64 -8.95 -0.50 4.65
N ALA A 65 -7.89 -0.62 3.85
CA ALA A 65 -7.02 -1.78 3.85
C ALA A 65 -5.83 -1.53 4.77
N MET A 66 -5.48 -2.53 5.58
CA MET A 66 -4.25 -2.53 6.36
C MET A 66 -3.18 -3.25 5.56
N LEU A 67 -2.06 -2.55 5.32
CA LEU A 67 -0.91 -3.12 4.64
C LEU A 67 0.18 -3.35 5.69
N ASP A 68 0.53 -4.60 5.93
CA ASP A 68 1.56 -4.96 6.89
C ASP A 68 2.92 -4.99 6.21
N LYS A 69 3.78 -4.05 6.59
CA LYS A 69 5.16 -4.01 6.12
C LYS A 69 6.05 -4.74 7.10
N LYS A 70 6.78 -5.74 6.63
CA LYS A 70 7.72 -6.53 7.42
C LYS A 70 9.13 -6.39 6.87
N ASP A 71 10.07 -6.20 7.77
CA ASP A 71 11.50 -6.19 7.44
C ASP A 71 11.97 -7.64 7.39
N MET A 72 12.25 -8.12 6.19
CA MET A 72 12.69 -9.50 5.96
C MET A 72 14.08 -9.53 5.34
N GLN A 73 14.94 -10.41 5.85
CA GLN A 73 16.29 -10.62 5.35
C GLN A 73 16.28 -11.70 4.27
N PHE A 74 16.86 -11.41 3.11
CA PHE A 74 17.07 -12.41 2.09
C PHE A 74 18.16 -13.39 2.52
N LEU A 75 17.84 -14.68 2.53
CA LEU A 75 18.77 -15.74 2.94
C LEU A 75 19.45 -16.36 1.72
N TYR A 76 18.68 -17.05 0.89
CA TYR A 76 19.16 -17.78 -0.27
C TYR A 76 18.02 -18.01 -1.26
N ARG A 77 18.37 -18.43 -2.47
CA ARG A 77 17.42 -18.86 -3.50
C ARG A 77 17.21 -20.37 -3.41
N ASP A 78 15.97 -20.81 -3.32
CA ASP A 78 15.57 -22.22 -3.32
C ASP A 78 14.89 -22.56 -4.66
N GLY A 79 15.67 -23.11 -5.60
CA GLY A 79 15.21 -23.33 -6.96
C GLY A 79 14.89 -22.01 -7.67
N ASP A 80 13.60 -21.74 -7.89
CA ASP A 80 13.11 -20.49 -8.50
C ASP A 80 12.58 -19.48 -7.48
N ASP A 81 12.34 -19.91 -6.24
CA ASP A 81 11.82 -19.06 -5.18
C ASP A 81 12.94 -18.43 -4.36
N TYR A 82 12.63 -17.29 -3.74
CA TYR A 82 13.56 -16.56 -2.88
C TYR A 82 13.12 -16.73 -1.44
N VAL A 83 14.02 -17.22 -0.58
CA VAL A 83 13.72 -17.44 0.84
C VAL A 83 14.10 -16.20 1.63
N PHE A 84 13.11 -15.64 2.32
CA PHE A 84 13.27 -14.51 3.21
C PHE A 84 12.99 -14.92 4.65
N MET A 85 13.64 -14.28 5.60
CA MET A 85 13.43 -14.49 7.03
C MET A 85 12.97 -13.21 7.69
N ASP A 86 11.88 -13.25 8.44
CA ASP A 86 11.42 -12.12 9.26
C ASP A 86 12.48 -11.80 10.33
N THR A 87 12.93 -10.55 10.38
CA THR A 87 13.99 -10.11 11.31
C THR A 87 13.57 -10.10 12.78
N LYS A 88 12.26 -10.20 13.07
CA LYS A 88 11.71 -10.18 14.43
C LYS A 88 11.30 -11.57 14.90
N THR A 89 10.63 -12.35 14.06
CA THR A 89 10.11 -13.67 14.45
C THR A 89 11.01 -14.82 14.00
N TYR A 90 11.97 -14.56 13.10
CA TYR A 90 12.80 -15.57 12.44
C TYR A 90 12.00 -16.58 11.60
N ASP A 91 10.75 -16.25 11.26
CA ASP A 91 9.94 -17.07 10.36
C ASP A 91 10.46 -16.95 8.92
N GLN A 92 10.54 -18.08 8.23
CA GLN A 92 10.97 -18.13 6.83
C GLN A 92 9.77 -18.14 5.89
N LEU A 93 9.93 -17.48 4.75
CA LEU A 93 8.88 -17.30 3.75
C LEU A 93 9.48 -17.38 2.35
N ASN A 94 8.93 -18.28 1.54
CA ASN A 94 9.31 -18.46 0.14
C ASN A 94 8.49 -17.48 -0.70
N ILE A 95 9.18 -16.67 -1.50
CA ILE A 95 8.57 -15.65 -2.34
C ILE A 95 8.90 -15.92 -3.79
N ALA A 96 7.85 -16.08 -4.59
CA ALA A 96 7.95 -16.26 -6.02
C ALA A 96 8.55 -15.02 -6.71
N PRO A 97 9.36 -15.20 -7.77
CA PRO A 97 10.02 -14.10 -8.46
C PRO A 97 9.05 -13.08 -9.05
N VAL A 98 7.85 -13.53 -9.45
CA VAL A 98 6.80 -12.63 -9.97
C VAL A 98 6.37 -11.56 -8.96
N SER A 99 6.44 -11.87 -7.66
CA SER A 99 6.06 -10.96 -6.58
C SER A 99 7.15 -9.93 -6.27
N LEU A 100 8.41 -10.27 -6.53
CA LEU A 100 9.56 -9.38 -6.32
C LEU A 100 9.77 -8.42 -7.50
N GLY A 101 9.32 -8.80 -8.70
CA GLY A 101 9.42 -7.96 -9.89
C GLY A 101 10.87 -7.52 -10.16
N SER A 102 11.07 -6.22 -10.41
CA SER A 102 12.40 -5.66 -10.69
C SER A 102 13.33 -5.60 -9.46
N ALA A 103 12.85 -5.89 -8.25
CA ALA A 103 13.70 -5.87 -7.05
C ALA A 103 14.72 -7.02 -7.03
N ILE A 104 14.48 -8.09 -7.80
CA ILE A 104 15.37 -9.24 -7.92
C ILE A 104 16.76 -8.83 -8.40
N ASP A 105 16.83 -7.90 -9.35
CA ASP A 105 18.09 -7.47 -9.97
C ASP A 105 19.01 -6.70 -9.01
N TYR A 106 18.49 -6.29 -7.85
CA TYR A 106 19.19 -5.48 -6.86
C TYR A 106 19.40 -6.19 -5.52
N ILE A 107 18.92 -7.42 -5.36
CA ILE A 107 18.98 -8.13 -4.09
C ILE A 107 20.25 -8.96 -3.97
N VAL A 108 20.89 -8.87 -2.80
CA VAL A 108 22.10 -9.64 -2.46
C VAL A 108 21.83 -10.41 -1.17
N GLU A 109 22.46 -11.58 -1.02
CA GLU A 109 22.38 -12.37 0.21
C GLU A 109 22.67 -11.51 1.45
N SER A 110 21.94 -11.77 2.53
CA SER A 110 21.98 -11.01 3.79
C SER A 110 21.39 -9.59 3.73
N MET A 111 20.89 -9.14 2.58
CA MET A 111 20.22 -7.84 2.47
C MET A 111 18.84 -7.88 3.15
N VAL A 112 18.53 -6.82 3.91
CA VAL A 112 17.19 -6.61 4.47
C VAL A 112 16.33 -5.85 3.46
N ALA A 113 15.16 -6.40 3.16
CA ALA A 113 14.15 -5.82 2.27
C ALA A 113 12.83 -5.63 3.03
N ILE A 114 12.08 -4.60 2.66
CA ILE A 114 10.74 -4.36 3.20
C ILE A 114 9.73 -5.07 2.30
N ILE A 115 9.00 -6.02 2.86
CA ILE A 115 7.97 -6.81 2.17
C ILE A 115 6.61 -6.34 2.67
N ALA A 116 5.70 -6.02 1.74
CA ALA A 116 4.44 -5.32 2.01
C ALA A 116 3.30 -5.81 1.10
#